data_AF-A0AAU6IPB3-F1
#
_entry.id   AF-A0AAU6IPB3-F1
#
_cell.length_a   1.000
_cell.length_b   1.000
_cell.length_c   1.000
_cell.angle_alpha   90.00
_cell.angle_beta   90.00
_cell.angle_gamma   90.00
#
_symmetry.space_group_name_H-M   'P 1'
#
loop_
_entity.id
_entity.type
_entity.pdbx_description
1 polymer ?
#
loop_
_entity_poly.entity_id
_entity_poly.type
_entity_poly.pdbx_seq_one_letter_code
_entity_poly.pdbx_strand_id
1 'polypeptide(L)'
;MAFAHQEADYNGHYGIQEVCSICPLTQITLCQEAWVRPDLAEVTRHARELGATGPVEIDERAIIVEGLDGPTRNYLQQVFGFQCHDLHVVLYRGGWADVDYIASIDDAAVIPAPAMTSAQVFGALLDTCVARVFGLHVTIE
;
A
#
# COMPACT_ATOMS: atom_id res chain seq x y z
N MET A 1 17.85 5.29 8.20
CA MET A 1 17.55 4.55 9.45
C MET A 1 17.03 5.55 10.47
N ALA A 2 15.73 5.84 10.44
CA ALA A 2 15.10 6.81 11.36
C ALA A 2 15.36 6.48 12.85
N PHE A 3 15.38 5.19 13.18
CA PHE A 3 15.70 4.69 14.52
C PHE A 3 17.02 5.19 15.10
N ALA A 4 18.10 5.19 14.30
CA ALA A 4 19.41 5.65 14.76
C ALA A 4 19.44 7.15 15.09
N HIS A 5 18.46 7.89 14.56
CA HIS A 5 18.27 9.33 14.77
C HIS A 5 17.12 9.64 15.73
N GLN A 6 16.48 8.62 16.33
CA GLN A 6 15.31 8.77 17.21
C GLN A 6 14.13 9.51 16.55
N GLU A 7 13.99 9.36 15.24
CA GLU A 7 12.93 9.95 14.45
C GLU A 7 11.84 8.91 14.14
N ALA A 8 10.61 9.37 13.95
CA ALA A 8 9.56 8.53 13.39
C ALA A 8 9.96 8.07 11.97
N ASP A 9 9.52 6.88 11.59
CA ASP A 9 9.77 6.37 10.24
C ASP A 9 8.96 7.18 9.23
N TYR A 10 9.66 7.86 8.34
CA TYR A 10 9.08 8.68 7.28
C TYR A 10 8.31 7.87 6.23
N ASN A 11 8.48 6.55 6.17
CA ASN A 11 7.63 5.71 5.32
C ASN A 11 6.22 5.54 5.91
N GLY A 12 6.00 5.78 7.21
CA GLY A 12 4.65 5.87 7.76
C GLY A 12 3.87 4.56 7.91
N HIS A 13 4.58 3.44 8.14
CA HIS A 13 3.98 2.09 8.18
C HIS A 13 3.28 1.71 9.49
N TYR A 14 3.06 2.66 10.42
CA TYR A 14 2.41 2.37 11.70
C TYR A 14 0.99 1.78 11.54
N GLY A 15 0.22 2.25 10.56
CA GLY A 15 -1.11 1.70 10.23
C GLY A 15 -1.09 0.27 9.69
N ILE A 16 0.09 -0.26 9.34
CA ILE A 16 0.32 -1.63 8.85
C ILE A 16 1.09 -2.39 9.93
N GLN A 17 0.37 -2.78 10.99
CA GLN A 17 0.96 -3.37 12.19
C GLN A 17 1.80 -4.63 11.91
N GLU A 18 1.47 -5.36 10.84
CA GLU A 18 2.22 -6.53 10.40
C GLU A 18 3.69 -6.18 10.06
N VAL A 19 3.91 -5.02 9.44
CA VAL A 19 5.24 -4.50 9.06
C VAL A 19 5.98 -3.98 10.29
N CYS A 20 5.26 -3.36 11.24
CA CYS A 20 5.85 -2.86 12.48
C CYS A 20 6.40 -3.97 13.40
N SER A 21 6.04 -5.24 13.19
CA SER A 21 6.41 -6.35 14.08
C SER A 21 7.91 -6.59 14.24
N ILE A 22 8.72 -6.15 13.27
CA ILE A 22 10.19 -6.25 13.30
C ILE A 22 10.87 -5.04 13.97
N CYS A 23 10.10 -3.99 14.28
CA CYS A 23 10.64 -2.76 14.86
C CYS A 23 10.85 -2.87 16.38
N PRO A 24 11.86 -2.18 16.94
CA PRO A 24 11.96 -2.02 18.39
C PRO A 24 10.72 -1.31 18.96
N LEU A 25 10.29 -1.68 20.17
CA LEU A 25 9.13 -1.06 20.84
C LEU A 25 9.22 0.48 20.96
N THR A 26 10.44 1.00 21.15
CA THR A 26 10.70 2.44 21.18
C THR A 26 10.40 3.11 19.84
N GLN A 27 10.72 2.46 18.72
CA GLN A 27 10.39 2.96 17.39
C GLN A 27 8.87 2.93 17.15
N ILE A 28 8.21 1.84 17.56
CA ILE A 28 6.75 1.70 17.43
C ILE A 28 6.04 2.83 18.18
N THR A 29 6.52 3.16 19.39
CA THR A 29 5.97 4.26 20.20
C THR A 29 6.15 5.61 19.52
N LEU A 30 7.35 5.91 19.01
CA LEU A 30 7.60 7.15 18.27
C LEU A 30 6.72 7.27 17.01
N CYS A 31 6.62 6.19 16.24
CA CYS A 31 5.78 6.16 15.06
C CYS A 31 4.30 6.32 15.42
N GLN A 32 3.83 5.68 16.49
CA GLN A 32 2.44 5.83 16.97
C GLN A 32 2.11 7.28 17.31
N GLU A 33 2.99 7.97 18.02
CA GLU A 33 2.79 9.37 18.43
C GLU A 33 2.81 10.33 17.24
N ALA A 34 3.65 10.04 16.24
CA ALA A 34 3.76 10.84 15.02
C ALA A 34 2.66 10.50 13.99
N TRP A 35 2.00 9.35 14.12
CA TRP A 35 1.06 8.87 13.11
C TRP A 35 -0.24 9.67 13.14
N VAL A 36 -0.47 10.40 12.06
CA VAL A 36 -1.67 11.21 11.86
C VAL A 36 -2.24 10.85 10.50
N ARG A 37 -3.52 10.48 10.46
CA ARG A 37 -4.21 10.29 9.18
C ARG A 37 -4.21 11.63 8.41
N PRO A 38 -3.65 11.67 7.19
CA PRO A 38 -3.54 12.91 6.45
C PRO A 38 -4.90 13.39 5.93
N ASP A 39 -4.99 14.68 5.63
CA ASP A 39 -6.19 15.27 5.03
C ASP A 39 -6.36 14.82 3.58
N LEU A 40 -7.57 14.37 3.23
CA LEU A 40 -7.85 13.82 1.90
C LEU A 40 -7.70 14.85 0.78
N ALA A 41 -8.05 16.11 1.01
CA ALA A 41 -7.93 17.14 -0.02
C ALA A 41 -6.46 17.47 -0.32
N GLU A 42 -5.62 17.57 0.72
CA GLU A 42 -4.18 17.77 0.55
C GLU A 42 -3.50 16.59 -0.15
N VAL A 43 -3.79 15.35 0.26
CA VAL A 43 -3.27 14.16 -0.40
C VAL A 43 -3.70 14.11 -1.86
N THR A 44 -4.96 14.40 -2.14
CA THR A 44 -5.48 14.41 -3.51
C THR A 44 -4.76 15.46 -4.35
N ARG A 45 -4.54 16.67 -3.82
CA ARG A 45 -3.82 17.73 -4.52
C ARG A 45 -2.40 17.29 -4.90
N HIS A 46 -1.62 16.78 -3.94
CA HIS A 46 -0.26 16.29 -4.19
C HIS A 46 -0.25 15.12 -5.17
N ALA A 47 -1.15 14.14 -5.02
CA ALA A 47 -1.23 12.99 -5.92
C ALA A 47 -1.52 13.42 -7.37
N ARG A 48 -2.40 14.41 -7.57
CA ARG A 48 -2.70 14.96 -8.91
C ARG A 48 -1.52 15.71 -9.51
N GLU A 49 -0.77 16.47 -8.72
CA GLU A 49 0.45 17.16 -9.16
C GLU A 49 1.52 16.16 -9.66
N LEU A 50 1.53 14.95 -9.10
CA LEU A 50 2.43 13.85 -9.49
C LEU A 50 1.91 13.01 -10.66
N GLY A 51 0.68 13.24 -11.12
CA GLY A 51 0.10 12.55 -12.28
C GLY A 51 -0.88 11.43 -11.98
N ALA A 52 -1.38 11.30 -10.73
CA ALA A 52 -2.39 10.28 -10.40
C ALA A 52 -3.62 10.43 -11.30
N THR A 53 -4.12 9.32 -11.85
CA THR A 53 -5.19 9.29 -12.86
C THR A 53 -6.55 8.86 -12.30
N GLY A 54 -6.57 8.02 -11.28
CA GLY A 54 -7.80 7.45 -10.70
C GLY A 54 -8.20 8.05 -9.36
N PRO A 55 -9.13 7.43 -8.63
CA PRO A 55 -9.55 7.85 -7.29
C PRO A 55 -8.37 7.99 -6.32
N VAL A 56 -8.52 8.87 -5.34
CA VAL A 56 -7.61 8.99 -4.20
C VAL A 56 -8.42 8.69 -2.95
N GLU A 57 -7.98 7.69 -2.21
CA GLU A 57 -8.63 7.25 -0.98
C GLU A 57 -7.61 7.19 0.15
N ILE A 58 -8.10 7.27 1.38
CA ILE A 58 -7.27 7.12 2.58
C ILE A 58 -8.08 6.26 3.54
N ASP A 59 -7.50 5.18 4.03
CA ASP A 59 -8.06 4.39 5.12
C ASP A 59 -7.18 4.51 6.38
N GLU A 60 -7.32 3.57 7.32
CA GLU A 60 -6.52 3.52 8.55
C GLU A 60 -5.12 2.93 8.33
N ARG A 61 -4.80 2.48 7.12
CA ARG A 61 -3.57 1.76 6.77
C ARG A 61 -2.72 2.54 5.77
N ALA A 62 -3.34 3.11 4.73
CA ALA A 62 -2.65 3.73 3.62
C ALA A 62 -3.48 4.77 2.85
N ILE A 63 -2.77 5.61 2.11
CA ILE A 63 -3.26 6.36 0.96
C ILE A 63 -3.33 5.39 -0.22
N ILE A 64 -4.42 5.40 -0.97
CA ILE A 64 -4.60 4.57 -2.17
C ILE A 64 -4.73 5.51 -3.36
N VAL A 65 -3.94 5.27 -4.40
CA VAL A 65 -3.91 6.04 -5.64
C VAL A 65 -3.87 5.12 -6.85
N GLU A 66 -4.04 5.69 -8.04
CA GLU A 66 -3.89 5.01 -9.32
C GLU A 66 -3.05 5.88 -10.27
N GLY A 67 -2.10 5.26 -10.97
CA GLY A 67 -1.29 5.87 -12.01
C GLY A 67 0.02 6.50 -11.54
N LEU A 68 0.46 6.24 -10.31
CA LEU A 68 1.73 6.70 -9.75
C LEU A 68 2.75 5.56 -9.65
N ASP A 69 3.96 5.81 -10.15
CA ASP A 69 5.08 4.89 -10.06
C ASP A 69 5.74 4.85 -8.66
N GLY A 70 6.68 3.93 -8.45
CA GLY A 70 7.37 3.77 -7.17
C GLY A 70 7.98 5.07 -6.61
N PRO A 71 8.74 5.86 -7.39
CA PRO A 71 9.29 7.13 -6.94
C PRO A 71 8.24 8.17 -6.50
N THR A 72 7.19 8.39 -7.29
CA THR A 72 6.14 9.39 -6.96
C THR A 72 5.33 8.97 -5.74
N ARG A 73 5.08 7.67 -5.59
CA ARG A 73 4.45 7.07 -4.41
C ARG A 73 5.29 7.22 -3.15
N ASN A 74 6.59 6.95 -3.25
CA ASN A 74 7.52 7.12 -2.13
C ASN A 74 7.63 8.58 -1.67
N TYR A 75 7.48 9.54 -2.59
CA TYR A 75 7.37 10.95 -2.22
C TYR A 75 6.14 11.20 -1.35
N LEU A 76 4.95 10.71 -1.73
CA LEU A 76 3.74 10.86 -0.91
C LEU A 76 3.91 10.24 0.47
N GLN A 77 4.59 9.09 0.57
CA GLN A 77 4.88 8.45 1.85
C GLN A 77 5.67 9.37 2.78
N GLN A 78 6.75 9.94 2.28
CA GLN A 78 7.64 10.80 3.07
C GLN A 78 6.99 12.12 3.45
N VAL A 79 6.17 12.69 2.56
CA VAL A 79 5.49 13.97 2.81
C VAL A 79 4.43 13.84 3.88
N PHE A 80 3.65 12.76 3.85
CA PHE A 80 2.52 12.58 4.75
C PHE A 80 2.83 11.69 5.96
N GLY A 81 4.01 11.07 6.01
CA GLY A 81 4.35 10.09 7.04
C GLY A 81 3.34 8.94 7.09
N PHE A 82 2.85 8.53 5.92
CA PHE A 82 1.75 7.57 5.76
C PHE A 82 2.03 6.63 4.59
N GLN A 83 1.71 5.35 4.71
CA GLN A 83 1.88 4.44 3.57
C GLN A 83 1.04 4.91 2.38
N CYS A 84 1.55 4.69 1.18
CA CYS A 84 0.83 5.01 -0.05
C CYS A 84 0.89 3.77 -0.93
N HIS A 85 -0.19 3.42 -1.61
CA HIS A 85 -0.37 2.22 -2.43
C HIS A 85 -1.00 2.54 -3.80
N ASP A 86 -0.58 1.82 -4.83
CA ASP A 86 -1.11 1.84 -6.19
C ASP A 86 -1.11 0.38 -6.64
N LEU A 87 -2.27 -0.07 -7.09
CA LEU A 87 -2.48 -1.44 -7.51
C LEU A 87 -2.29 -1.51 -9.02
N HIS A 88 -1.27 -2.24 -9.44
CA HIS A 88 -1.11 -2.61 -10.84
C HIS A 88 -1.42 -4.09 -11.02
N VAL A 89 -2.35 -4.39 -11.92
CA VAL A 89 -2.57 -5.75 -12.43
C VAL A 89 -1.95 -5.83 -13.81
N VAL A 90 -0.83 -6.54 -13.95
CA VAL A 90 -0.17 -6.72 -15.24
C VAL A 90 -0.64 -8.04 -15.87
N LEU A 91 -1.38 -7.93 -16.97
CA LEU A 91 -1.81 -9.07 -17.77
C LEU A 91 -0.81 -9.36 -18.89
N TYR A 92 -0.04 -10.43 -18.78
CA TYR A 92 0.79 -10.92 -19.88
C TYR A 92 -0.03 -11.80 -20.82
N ARG A 93 0.04 -11.53 -22.13
CA ARG A 93 -0.51 -12.42 -23.16
C ARG A 93 0.28 -13.75 -23.16
N GLY A 94 -0.27 -14.76 -22.51
CA GLY A 94 0.35 -16.09 -22.32
C GLY A 94 -0.20 -16.94 -21.18
N GLY A 95 -1.18 -16.45 -20.40
CA GLY A 95 -1.82 -17.21 -19.32
C GLY A 95 -1.20 -16.98 -17.93
N TRP A 96 -0.50 -15.87 -17.75
CA TRP A 96 0.09 -15.47 -16.47
C TRP A 96 -0.42 -14.06 -16.13
N ALA A 97 -1.01 -13.92 -14.95
CA ALA A 97 -1.31 -12.64 -14.35
C ALA A 97 -0.39 -12.50 -13.14
N ASP A 98 0.44 -11.45 -13.14
CA ASP A 98 1.21 -11.09 -11.96
C ASP A 98 0.44 -9.99 -11.23
N VAL A 99 0.29 -10.15 -9.92
CA VAL A 99 -0.30 -9.13 -9.06
C VAL A 99 0.78 -8.72 -8.07
N ASP A 100 1.49 -7.67 -8.43
CA ASP A 100 2.54 -7.10 -7.61
C ASP A 100 1.94 -6.11 -6.60
N TYR A 101 2.24 -6.31 -5.34
CA TYR A 101 1.99 -5.33 -4.30
C TYR A 101 3.15 -5.34 -3.30
N ILE A 102 3.77 -4.18 -3.11
CA ILE A 102 4.86 -4.00 -2.15
C ILE A 102 4.29 -3.23 -0.96
N ALA A 103 4.06 -3.93 0.16
CA ALA A 103 3.69 -3.34 1.45
C ALA A 103 4.89 -3.14 2.39
N SER A 104 6.01 -3.84 2.14
CA SER A 104 7.28 -3.74 2.88
C SER A 104 8.42 -4.39 2.10
N ILE A 105 9.68 -4.17 2.52
CA ILE A 105 10.88 -4.73 1.87
C ILE A 105 10.94 -6.27 1.96
N ASP A 106 10.20 -6.85 2.91
CA ASP A 106 10.06 -8.30 3.13
C ASP A 106 8.75 -8.87 2.53
N ASP A 107 7.84 -8.02 2.06
CA ASP A 107 6.58 -8.39 1.37
C ASP A 107 6.75 -8.66 -0.13
N ALA A 108 7.98 -8.82 -0.62
CA ALA A 108 8.25 -9.40 -1.93
C ALA A 108 7.94 -10.91 -1.95
N ALA A 109 6.77 -11.30 -1.41
CA ALA A 109 6.23 -12.63 -1.59
C ALA A 109 5.43 -12.62 -2.89
N VAL A 110 6.01 -13.19 -3.94
CA VAL A 110 5.28 -13.59 -5.15
C VAL A 110 4.08 -14.40 -4.68
N ILE A 111 2.86 -13.86 -4.81
CA ILE A 111 1.66 -14.67 -4.68
C ILE A 111 1.79 -15.69 -5.81
N PRO A 112 1.94 -17.00 -5.53
CA PRO A 112 2.16 -17.96 -6.60
C PRO A 112 0.96 -17.89 -7.51
N ALA A 113 1.14 -17.34 -8.72
CA ALA A 113 0.09 -17.28 -9.72
C ALA A 113 -0.24 -18.73 -10.09
N PRO A 114 -1.40 -19.27 -9.66
CA PRO A 114 -1.80 -20.58 -10.13
C PRO A 114 -1.94 -20.51 -11.65
N ALA A 115 -1.80 -21.63 -12.35
CA ALA A 115 -2.05 -21.65 -13.79
C ALA A 115 -3.42 -21.02 -14.06
N MET A 116 -3.44 -19.93 -14.84
CA MET A 116 -4.68 -19.22 -15.17
C MET A 116 -5.44 -20.06 -16.19
N THR A 117 -6.20 -21.04 -15.68
CA THR A 117 -6.96 -22.00 -16.49
C THR A 117 -8.33 -21.47 -16.91
N SER A 118 -8.81 -20.38 -16.28
CA SER A 118 -10.07 -19.74 -16.60
C SER A 118 -10.14 -18.30 -16.08
N ALA A 119 -11.07 -17.51 -16.61
CA ALA A 119 -11.38 -16.17 -16.11
C ALA A 119 -11.86 -16.17 -14.65
N GLN A 120 -12.48 -17.26 -14.20
CA GLN A 120 -13.01 -17.40 -12.84
C GLN A 120 -11.90 -17.60 -11.81
N VAL A 121 -10.84 -18.34 -12.16
CA VAL A 121 -9.63 -18.48 -11.33
C VAL A 121 -8.88 -17.15 -11.24
N PHE A 122 -8.81 -16.40 -12.34
CA PHE A 122 -8.24 -15.05 -12.33
C PHE A 122 -9.04 -14.10 -11.43
N GLY A 123 -10.37 -14.12 -11.53
CA GLY A 123 -11.24 -13.33 -10.65
C GLY A 123 -11.01 -13.66 -9.17
N ALA A 124 -10.97 -14.94 -8.79
CA ALA A 124 -10.72 -15.35 -7.41
C ALA A 124 -9.32 -14.94 -6.89
N LEU A 125 -8.30 -14.99 -7.75
CA LEU A 125 -6.96 -14.49 -7.41
C LEU A 125 -6.98 -12.98 -7.21
N LEU A 126 -7.63 -12.23 -8.10
CA LEU A 126 -7.80 -10.78 -7.96
C LEU A 126 -8.53 -10.43 -6.66
N ASP A 127 -9.64 -11.08 -6.36
CA ASP A 127 -10.41 -10.86 -5.14
C ASP A 127 -9.54 -11.08 -3.89
N THR A 128 -8.69 -12.12 -3.91
CA THR A 128 -7.74 -12.42 -2.83
C THR A 128 -6.69 -11.32 -2.69
N CYS A 129 -6.13 -10.86 -3.81
CA CYS A 129 -5.11 -9.81 -3.81
C CYS A 129 -5.70 -8.47 -3.33
N VAL A 130 -6.86 -8.08 -3.86
CA VAL A 130 -7.61 -6.88 -3.46
C VAL A 130 -7.93 -6.94 -1.97
N ALA A 131 -8.44 -8.06 -1.46
CA ALA A 131 -8.74 -8.22 -0.04
C ALA A 131 -7.48 -8.17 0.85
N ARG A 132 -6.33 -8.67 0.37
CA ARG A 132 -5.05 -8.57 1.10
C ARG A 132 -4.52 -7.14 1.14
N VAL A 133 -4.66 -6.41 0.04
CA VAL A 133 -4.15 -5.04 -0.11
C VAL A 133 -5.01 -4.02 0.64
N PHE A 134 -6.32 -4.11 0.48
CA PHE A 134 -7.27 -3.10 0.97
C PHE A 134 -8.11 -3.56 2.17
N GLY A 135 -7.99 -4.82 2.60
CA GLY A 135 -8.85 -5.41 3.62
C GLY A 135 -10.19 -5.92 3.04
N LEU A 136 -10.95 -6.65 3.87
CA LEU A 136 -12.29 -7.14 3.51
C LEU A 136 -13.34 -6.08 3.85
N HIS A 137 -14.05 -5.56 2.85
CA HIS A 137 -15.30 -4.84 3.10
C HIS A 137 -16.43 -5.83 3.31
N VAL A 138 -16.88 -5.98 4.56
CA VAL A 138 -18.17 -6.61 4.84
C VAL A 138 -19.25 -5.58 4.58
N THR A 139 -19.93 -5.65 3.44
CA THR A 139 -21.23 -5.00 3.27
C THR A 139 -22.21 -5.71 4.20
N ILE A 140 -22.60 -5.04 5.28
CA ILE A 140 -23.78 -5.40 6.06
C ILE A 140 -24.97 -4.94 5.23
N GLU A 141 -25.73 -5.88 4.66
CA GLU A 141 -27.06 -5.64 4.09
C GLU A 141 -28.08 -5.26 5.18
#